data_AF-A0AAU4EMC8-F1
#
_entry.id   AF-A0AAU4EMC8-F1
#
_cell.length_a   1.000
_cell.length_b   1.000
_cell.length_c   1.000
_cell.angle_alpha   90.00
_cell.angle_beta   90.00
_cell.angle_gamma   90.00
#
_symmetry.space_group_name_H-M   'P 1'
#
loop_
_entity.id
_entity.type
_entity.pdbx_description
1 polymer ?
#
loop_
_entity_poly.entity_id
_entity_poly.type
_entity_poly.pdbx_seq_one_letter_code
_entity_poly.pdbx_strand_id
1 'polypeptide(L)'
;MDAPGSRPALPVVSAVLAFAVCAPLLGRGFVLSYDMVFAPQQYFVPDAFGIGATLPRSVPADAAVALATTALPGDIVQKLVLLLAIFFAAYGAGKLVPTEHTGTRLVAATAYAWTPYVAERLFIGHWPLLLTYACLPWIVRAGLAARDHEPKSLWRLVLTCAPAVLTPPGGVLAAAVAIVAAGSRRIPATLGIAVLLNLPWLVPTFLNAGGTYSDPAGVTAFSARAESWGPALLSVLGLGGIWNSETVPGSRAVPLIPVLVLVTVAIALAGLKPLAARWGTPPVRALFLLGVAGVLLASLATLPAGDAVLDFATRHLPGAGLLRDAQKWVAWWALPLSMGFALAVEAAAAQLRTPRGRTGLVAAAVLFPILTMPDLAWGGWGRLGTARYPDDWRAVSEVLGGDDRPGDVLALPLSTFRGFAWNGDRTQLDPAPRVLPKPVLMDDTLQVGADRIVGEDPRIGDVRAATSARELTEAGIGWVLVEHGTPGDVDPRLLAGATPVWSGEWLTLYRTPGEAAVKAVAWGPALLADGVALTLLCVALLCRMLPMRTLGRGRIFPPRKE
;
A
#
# COMPACT_ATOMS: atom_id res chain seq x y z
N MET A 1 11.51 36.24 7.78
CA MET A 1 10.86 36.71 6.55
C MET A 1 11.61 36.11 5.38
N ASP A 2 11.03 35.08 4.77
CA ASP A 2 11.60 34.48 3.57
C ASP A 2 11.49 35.45 2.38
N ALA A 3 12.54 35.55 1.57
CA ALA A 3 12.52 36.31 0.33
C ALA A 3 11.45 35.73 -0.63
N PRO A 4 10.76 36.56 -1.43
CA PRO A 4 9.64 36.15 -2.29
C PRO A 4 9.94 35.03 -3.32
N GLY A 5 11.20 34.59 -3.47
CA GLY A 5 11.62 33.48 -4.33
C GLY A 5 11.62 32.07 -3.70
N SER A 6 11.36 31.87 -2.40
CA SER A 6 11.42 30.52 -1.76
C SER A 6 10.14 29.68 -1.89
N ARG A 7 9.06 30.24 -2.43
CA ARG A 7 7.72 29.63 -2.47
C ARG A 7 7.64 28.28 -3.22
N PRO A 8 8.38 28.03 -4.33
CA PRO A 8 8.29 26.75 -5.03
C PRO A 8 9.31 25.70 -4.55
N ALA A 9 10.21 26.00 -3.61
CA ALA A 9 11.32 25.11 -3.27
C ALA A 9 10.85 23.72 -2.78
N LEU A 10 9.87 23.68 -1.88
CA LEU A 10 9.34 22.42 -1.36
C LEU A 10 8.67 21.54 -2.44
N PRO A 11 7.71 22.04 -3.24
CA PRO A 11 7.13 21.22 -4.31
C PRO A 11 8.15 20.83 -5.38
N VAL A 12 9.11 21.70 -5.71
CA VAL A 12 10.19 21.36 -6.66
C VAL A 12 11.06 20.23 -6.14
N VAL A 13 11.54 20.30 -4.89
CA VAL A 13 12.35 19.23 -4.29
C VAL A 13 11.54 17.93 -4.16
N SER A 14 10.25 18.02 -3.81
CA SER A 14 9.37 16.85 -3.76
C SER A 14 9.22 16.18 -5.13
N ALA A 15 9.10 16.97 -6.20
CA ALA A 15 9.11 16.45 -7.56
C ALA A 15 10.46 15.86 -7.94
N VAL A 16 11.57 16.52 -7.61
CA VAL A 16 12.93 16.00 -7.85
C VAL A 16 13.14 14.66 -7.15
N LEU A 17 12.71 14.49 -5.89
CA LEU A 17 12.78 13.21 -5.19
C LEU A 17 11.94 12.13 -5.90
N ALA A 18 10.70 12.46 -6.29
CA ALA A 18 9.84 11.53 -7.01
C ALA A 18 10.42 11.12 -8.37
N PHE A 19 10.98 12.06 -9.13
CA PHE A 19 11.69 11.77 -10.38
C PHE A 19 12.99 11.00 -10.16
N ALA A 20 13.77 11.32 -9.13
CA ALA A 20 15.00 10.60 -8.82
C ALA A 20 14.73 9.12 -8.54
N VAL A 21 13.60 8.77 -7.93
CA VAL A 21 13.19 7.38 -7.73
C VAL A 21 12.58 6.79 -9.00
N CYS A 22 11.63 7.48 -9.64
CA CYS A 22 10.79 6.88 -10.69
C CYS A 22 11.28 7.09 -12.13
N ALA A 23 12.32 7.90 -12.40
CA ALA A 23 12.66 8.30 -13.76
C ALA A 23 12.79 7.13 -14.78
N PRO A 24 13.49 6.02 -14.47
CA PRO A 24 13.55 4.87 -15.38
C PRO A 24 12.21 4.16 -15.57
N LEU A 25 11.31 4.28 -14.59
CA LEU A 25 10.00 3.63 -14.56
C LEU A 25 8.96 4.37 -15.42
N LEU A 26 9.26 5.59 -15.84
CA LEU A 26 8.38 6.40 -16.70
C LEU A 26 8.45 5.99 -18.19
N GLY A 27 9.31 5.04 -18.54
CA GLY A 27 9.40 4.44 -19.88
C GLY A 27 8.09 3.74 -20.30
N ARG A 28 7.98 3.34 -21.57
CA ARG A 28 6.77 2.64 -22.07
C ARG A 28 6.63 1.25 -21.46
N GLY A 29 5.40 0.86 -21.13
CA GLY A 29 5.10 -0.41 -20.47
C GLY A 29 4.94 -0.29 -18.96
N PHE A 30 4.86 -1.45 -18.30
CA PHE A 30 4.51 -1.64 -16.90
C PHE A 30 5.75 -1.97 -16.08
N VAL A 31 5.78 -1.50 -14.84
CA VAL A 31 6.75 -1.99 -13.85
C VAL A 31 6.13 -3.23 -13.21
N LEU A 32 6.61 -4.42 -13.56
CA LEU A 32 6.05 -5.69 -13.05
C LEU A 32 7.07 -6.35 -12.11
N SER A 33 6.75 -6.38 -10.82
CA SER A 33 7.63 -6.90 -9.78
C SER A 33 6.81 -7.27 -8.55
N TYR A 34 6.92 -8.51 -8.11
CA TYR A 34 6.17 -9.07 -6.98
C TYR A 34 4.68 -8.67 -7.06
N ASP A 35 4.18 -7.89 -6.11
CA ASP A 35 2.75 -7.53 -6.03
C ASP A 35 2.36 -6.38 -6.97
N MET A 36 3.35 -5.69 -7.55
CA MET A 36 3.13 -4.60 -8.50
C MET A 36 2.82 -5.18 -9.87
N VAL A 37 1.57 -5.58 -10.06
CA VAL A 37 1.05 -6.07 -11.31
C VAL A 37 -0.14 -5.20 -11.72
N PHE A 38 0.03 -4.44 -12.79
CA PHE A 38 -1.05 -3.67 -13.41
C PHE A 38 -1.36 -4.31 -14.77
N ALA A 39 -2.60 -4.16 -15.22
CA ALA A 39 -3.05 -4.64 -16.52
C ALA A 39 -3.24 -3.46 -17.50
N PRO A 40 -3.13 -3.69 -18.83
CA PRO A 40 -3.50 -2.69 -19.84
C PRO A 40 -4.91 -2.14 -19.66
N GLN A 41 -5.85 -3.05 -19.43
CA GLN A 41 -7.23 -2.81 -19.03
C GLN A 41 -7.51 -3.76 -17.88
N GLN A 42 -8.01 -3.25 -16.75
CA GLN A 42 -8.43 -4.09 -15.63
C GLN A 42 -9.97 -4.13 -15.59
N TYR A 43 -10.54 -5.30 -15.30
CA TYR A 43 -11.98 -5.55 -15.39
C TYR A 43 -12.65 -5.61 -14.03
N PHE A 44 -13.95 -5.30 -14.00
CA PHE A 44 -14.80 -5.42 -12.82
C PHE A 44 -15.25 -6.88 -12.63
N VAL A 45 -14.37 -7.69 -12.06
CA VAL A 45 -14.65 -9.09 -11.68
C VAL A 45 -15.07 -9.19 -10.21
N PRO A 46 -15.77 -10.27 -9.78
CA PRO A 46 -16.15 -10.49 -8.38
C PRO A 46 -15.04 -10.24 -7.35
N ASP A 47 -13.80 -10.68 -7.62
CA ASP A 47 -12.66 -10.49 -6.72
C ASP A 47 -12.35 -9.00 -6.45
N ALA A 48 -12.58 -8.11 -7.43
CA ALA A 48 -12.34 -6.67 -7.27
C ALA A 48 -13.25 -6.01 -6.22
N PHE A 49 -14.38 -6.64 -5.89
CA PHE A 49 -15.34 -6.23 -4.87
C PHE A 49 -15.32 -7.12 -3.62
N GLY A 50 -14.37 -8.07 -3.55
CA GLY A 50 -14.20 -8.95 -2.40
C GLY A 50 -15.22 -10.07 -2.27
N ILE A 51 -16.04 -10.28 -3.31
CA ILE A 51 -17.09 -11.31 -3.35
C ILE A 51 -16.66 -12.55 -4.15
N GLY A 52 -15.40 -12.59 -4.56
CA GLY A 52 -14.77 -13.78 -5.14
C GLY A 52 -14.34 -14.80 -4.08
N ALA A 53 -13.56 -15.80 -4.50
CA ALA A 53 -13.18 -16.93 -3.65
C ALA A 53 -12.01 -16.61 -2.70
N THR A 54 -11.25 -15.55 -2.98
CA THR A 54 -10.05 -15.14 -2.22
C THR A 54 -10.37 -14.05 -1.20
N LEU A 55 -9.50 -13.89 -0.18
CA LEU A 55 -9.65 -12.81 0.78
C LEU A 55 -9.58 -11.42 0.09
N PRO A 56 -10.38 -10.43 0.56
CA PRO A 56 -10.47 -9.10 -0.05
C PRO A 56 -9.24 -8.21 0.25
N ARG A 57 -8.03 -8.67 -0.09
CA ARG A 57 -6.74 -8.02 0.22
C ARG A 57 -6.49 -6.77 -0.63
N SER A 58 -7.03 -6.78 -1.85
CA SER A 58 -6.91 -5.69 -2.83
C SER A 58 -8.24 -4.96 -3.07
N VAL A 59 -9.15 -5.00 -2.10
CA VAL A 59 -10.46 -4.33 -2.20
C VAL A 59 -10.43 -3.04 -1.38
N PRO A 60 -10.82 -1.89 -1.96
CA PRO A 60 -11.29 -1.67 -3.34
C PRO A 60 -10.17 -1.25 -4.32
N ALA A 61 -8.88 -1.52 -4.04
CA ALA A 61 -7.78 -1.18 -4.95
C ALA A 61 -8.00 -1.66 -6.39
N ASP A 62 -8.37 -2.92 -6.59
CA ASP A 62 -8.59 -3.50 -7.92
C ASP A 62 -9.78 -2.86 -8.63
N ALA A 63 -10.89 -2.59 -7.93
CA ALA A 63 -12.03 -1.85 -8.48
C ALA A 63 -11.66 -0.40 -8.84
N ALA A 64 -10.84 0.26 -8.03
CA ALA A 64 -10.36 1.61 -8.30
C ALA A 64 -9.43 1.66 -9.52
N VAL A 65 -8.55 0.65 -9.70
CA VAL A 65 -7.71 0.52 -10.88
C VAL A 65 -8.55 0.19 -12.11
N ALA A 66 -9.50 -0.76 -12.02
CA ALA A 66 -10.43 -1.06 -13.09
C ALA A 66 -11.16 0.21 -13.58
N LEU A 67 -11.70 1.01 -12.65
CA LEU A 67 -12.32 2.30 -12.96
C LEU A 67 -11.34 3.26 -13.63
N ALA A 68 -10.13 3.41 -13.11
CA ALA A 68 -9.12 4.29 -13.69
C ALA A 68 -8.71 3.86 -15.11
N THR A 69 -8.62 2.55 -15.36
CA THR A 69 -8.24 2.01 -16.67
C THR A 69 -9.31 2.23 -17.75
N THR A 70 -10.56 2.49 -17.37
CA THR A 70 -11.59 2.92 -18.35
C THR A 70 -11.29 4.28 -18.98
N ALA A 71 -10.52 5.14 -18.31
CA ALA A 71 -10.23 6.50 -18.73
C ALA A 71 -8.79 6.69 -19.24
N LEU A 72 -7.84 5.94 -18.70
CA LEU A 72 -6.42 6.04 -19.02
C LEU A 72 -5.81 4.65 -19.22
N PRO A 73 -4.86 4.46 -20.14
CA PRO A 73 -4.07 3.23 -20.22
C PRO A 73 -3.47 2.83 -18.86
N GLY A 74 -3.51 1.55 -18.52
CA GLY A 74 -3.08 1.09 -17.19
C GLY A 74 -1.62 1.38 -16.86
N ASP A 75 -0.72 1.48 -17.85
CA ASP A 75 0.67 1.82 -17.61
C ASP A 75 0.82 3.29 -17.18
N ILE A 76 -0.02 4.18 -17.71
CA ILE A 76 -0.11 5.58 -17.27
C ILE A 76 -0.68 5.65 -15.85
N VAL A 77 -1.73 4.90 -15.55
CA VAL A 77 -2.31 4.82 -14.19
C VAL A 77 -1.24 4.41 -13.18
N GLN A 78 -0.48 3.35 -13.46
CA GLN A 78 0.60 2.88 -12.62
C GLN A 78 1.66 3.96 -12.38
N LYS A 79 2.15 4.61 -13.44
CA LYS A 79 3.19 5.65 -13.34
C LYS A 79 2.73 6.84 -12.54
N LEU A 80 1.48 7.28 -12.74
CA LEU A 80 0.88 8.36 -11.96
C LEU A 80 0.81 7.99 -10.48
N VAL A 81 0.33 6.78 -10.15
CA VAL A 81 0.26 6.29 -8.77
C VAL A 81 1.63 6.31 -8.10
N LEU A 82 2.65 5.75 -8.75
CA LEU A 82 4.01 5.68 -8.18
C LEU A 82 4.63 7.07 -8.00
N LEU A 83 4.54 7.93 -9.02
CA LEU A 83 5.11 9.27 -8.97
C LEU A 83 4.40 10.14 -7.92
N LEU A 84 3.06 10.09 -7.87
CA LEU A 84 2.26 10.87 -6.93
C LEU A 84 2.42 10.37 -5.49
N ALA A 85 2.59 9.07 -5.26
CA ALA A 85 2.86 8.54 -3.92
C ALA A 85 4.13 9.17 -3.32
N ILE A 86 5.25 9.14 -4.04
CA ILE A 86 6.52 9.70 -3.55
C ILE A 86 6.43 11.22 -3.42
N PHE A 87 5.83 11.89 -4.40
CA PHE A 87 5.64 13.34 -4.37
C PHE A 87 4.82 13.78 -3.15
N PHE A 88 3.65 13.17 -2.92
CA PHE A 88 2.76 13.57 -1.82
C PHE A 88 3.28 13.15 -0.45
N ALA A 89 4.10 12.10 -0.36
CA ALA A 89 4.84 11.77 0.86
C ALA A 89 5.82 12.89 1.23
N ALA A 90 6.71 13.26 0.30
CA ALA A 90 7.70 14.33 0.51
C ALA A 90 7.01 15.68 0.80
N TYR A 91 6.08 16.06 -0.08
CA TYR A 91 5.37 17.34 0.02
C TYR A 91 4.53 17.42 1.29
N GLY A 92 3.87 16.32 1.66
CA GLY A 92 3.06 16.21 2.87
C GLY A 92 3.86 16.39 4.14
N ALA A 93 4.99 15.68 4.27
CA ALA A 93 5.87 15.79 5.43
C ALA A 93 6.48 17.20 5.57
N GLY A 94 6.96 17.77 4.46
CA GLY A 94 7.47 19.15 4.45
C GLY A 94 6.41 20.21 4.76
N LYS A 95 5.12 19.95 4.47
CA LYS A 95 4.01 20.82 4.87
C LYS A 95 3.50 20.57 6.29
N LEU A 96 3.71 19.38 6.84
CA LEU A 96 3.28 19.00 8.17
C LEU A 96 4.18 19.61 9.24
N VAL A 97 5.51 19.58 9.04
CA VAL A 97 6.45 20.09 10.05
C VAL A 97 6.14 21.56 10.40
N PRO A 98 5.90 21.89 11.69
CA PRO A 98 5.42 23.22 12.08
C PRO A 98 6.56 24.24 12.09
N THR A 99 6.98 24.71 10.92
CA THR A 99 8.08 25.67 10.79
C THR A 99 7.86 26.61 9.62
N GLU A 100 8.42 27.82 9.74
CA GLU A 100 8.50 28.81 8.67
C GLU A 100 9.78 28.64 7.83
N HIS A 101 10.77 27.87 8.29
CA HIS A 101 12.05 27.71 7.60
C HIS A 101 11.94 26.71 6.46
N THR A 102 12.14 27.20 5.23
CA THR A 102 12.15 26.36 4.03
C THR A 102 13.12 25.18 4.15
N GLY A 103 14.32 25.40 4.68
CA GLY A 103 15.32 24.34 4.88
C GLY A 103 14.83 23.17 5.73
N THR A 104 14.19 23.44 6.87
CA THR A 104 13.59 22.42 7.73
C THR A 104 12.50 21.64 7.03
N ARG A 105 11.68 22.30 6.20
CA ARG A 105 10.66 21.62 5.38
C ARG A 105 11.28 20.66 4.38
N LEU A 106 12.43 21.01 3.78
CA LEU A 106 13.16 20.13 2.87
C LEU A 106 13.77 18.92 3.61
N VAL A 107 14.29 19.11 4.83
CA VAL A 107 14.77 18.01 5.67
C VAL A 107 13.63 17.05 6.01
N ALA A 108 12.47 17.56 6.44
CA ALA A 108 11.30 16.72 6.73
C ALA A 108 10.80 15.97 5.49
N ALA A 109 10.74 16.66 4.34
CA ALA A 109 10.33 16.05 3.07
C ALA A 109 11.24 14.88 2.67
N THR A 110 12.56 15.09 2.72
CA THR A 110 13.54 14.09 2.29
C THR A 110 13.64 12.94 3.30
N ALA A 111 13.67 13.23 4.60
CA ALA A 111 13.72 12.23 5.66
C ALA A 111 12.46 11.35 5.73
N TYR A 112 11.32 11.80 5.18
CA TYR A 112 10.10 11.00 5.12
C TYR A 112 9.97 10.20 3.83
N ALA A 113 10.35 10.77 2.68
CA ALA A 113 10.17 10.14 1.37
C ALA A 113 11.34 9.23 0.94
N TRP A 114 12.53 9.42 1.52
CA TRP A 114 13.72 8.63 1.20
C TRP A 114 14.08 7.72 2.38
N THR A 115 13.28 6.67 2.57
CA THR A 115 13.39 5.75 3.70
C THR A 115 13.42 4.30 3.25
N PRO A 116 14.00 3.37 4.04
CA PRO A 116 13.94 1.94 3.75
C PRO A 116 12.51 1.45 3.54
N TYR A 117 11.54 1.96 4.32
CA TYR A 117 10.12 1.65 4.13
C TYR A 117 9.64 1.95 2.70
N VAL A 118 9.95 3.13 2.16
CA VAL A 118 9.56 3.49 0.79
C VAL A 118 10.26 2.57 -0.22
N ALA A 119 11.54 2.28 -0.02
CA ALA A 119 12.31 1.42 -0.93
C ALA A 119 11.80 -0.02 -0.95
N GLU A 120 11.70 -0.65 0.23
CA GLU A 120 11.23 -2.02 0.40
C GLU A 120 9.80 -2.18 -0.15
N ARG A 121 8.90 -1.24 0.15
CA ARG A 121 7.50 -1.27 -0.34
C ARG A 121 7.37 -1.00 -1.83
N LEU A 122 8.27 -0.22 -2.41
CA LEU A 122 8.34 -0.03 -3.86
C LEU A 122 8.85 -1.30 -4.56
N PHE A 123 9.90 -1.94 -4.05
CA PHE A 123 10.53 -3.09 -4.69
C PHE A 123 9.67 -4.36 -4.60
N ILE A 124 9.00 -4.57 -3.47
CA ILE A 124 8.01 -5.66 -3.34
C ILE A 124 6.68 -5.35 -4.02
N GLY A 125 6.48 -4.10 -4.44
CA GLY A 125 5.32 -3.72 -5.23
C GLY A 125 4.05 -3.41 -4.46
N HIS A 126 4.14 -3.12 -3.16
CA HIS A 126 3.02 -2.70 -2.32
C HIS A 126 2.61 -1.23 -2.55
N TRP A 127 2.26 -0.90 -3.79
CA TRP A 127 1.87 0.46 -4.19
C TRP A 127 0.68 1.04 -3.40
N PRO A 128 -0.34 0.29 -2.94
CA PRO A 128 -1.41 0.88 -2.15
C PRO A 128 -0.90 1.33 -0.77
N LEU A 129 0.05 0.60 -0.17
CA LEU A 129 0.69 1.00 1.08
C LEU A 129 1.57 2.24 0.89
N LEU A 130 2.21 2.40 -0.27
CA LEU A 130 2.92 3.65 -0.59
C LEU A 130 1.96 4.84 -0.66
N LEU A 131 0.76 4.67 -1.23
CA LEU A 131 -0.28 5.71 -1.20
C LEU A 131 -0.75 5.98 0.23
N THR A 132 -1.02 4.95 1.03
CA THR A 132 -1.34 5.10 2.46
C THR A 132 -0.26 5.91 3.18
N TYR A 133 1.01 5.53 3.00
CA TYR A 133 2.16 6.22 3.59
C TYR A 133 2.21 7.69 3.15
N ALA A 134 2.03 7.96 1.86
CA ALA A 134 1.95 9.32 1.33
C ALA A 134 0.81 10.14 1.94
N CYS A 135 -0.31 9.51 2.30
CA CYS A 135 -1.45 10.16 2.94
C CYS A 135 -1.22 10.49 4.42
N LEU A 136 -0.39 9.75 5.16
CA LEU A 136 -0.28 9.89 6.62
C LEU A 136 0.04 11.33 7.07
N PRO A 137 0.97 12.08 6.46
CA PRO A 137 1.22 13.46 6.87
C PRO A 137 0.00 14.36 6.68
N TRP A 138 -0.79 14.13 5.62
CA TRP A 138 -2.02 14.89 5.34
C TRP A 138 -3.14 14.55 6.30
N ILE A 139 -3.26 13.28 6.68
CA ILE A 139 -4.21 12.81 7.70
C ILE A 139 -3.86 13.44 9.05
N VAL A 140 -2.58 13.51 9.44
CA VAL A 140 -2.16 14.23 10.65
C VAL A 140 -2.57 15.70 10.58
N ARG A 141 -2.30 16.39 9.47
CA ARG A 141 -2.70 17.81 9.30
C ARG A 141 -4.21 18.01 9.43
N ALA A 142 -5.00 17.16 8.77
CA ALA A 142 -6.46 17.22 8.85
C ALA A 142 -6.99 16.86 10.24
N GLY A 143 -6.36 15.90 10.92
CA GLY A 143 -6.66 15.50 12.28
C GLY A 143 -6.37 16.62 13.29
N LEU A 144 -5.21 17.27 13.21
CA LEU A 144 -4.88 18.44 14.02
C LEU A 144 -5.88 19.59 13.79
N ALA A 145 -6.24 19.88 12.53
CA ALA A 145 -7.28 20.86 12.23
C ALA A 145 -8.65 20.45 12.83
N ALA A 146 -8.98 19.16 12.87
CA ALA A 146 -10.21 18.66 13.49
C ALA A 146 -10.20 18.78 15.02
N ARG A 147 -9.03 18.56 15.63
CA ARG A 147 -8.76 18.78 17.06
C ARG A 147 -8.98 20.24 17.43
N ASP A 148 -8.52 21.16 16.58
CA ASP A 148 -8.63 22.61 16.78
C ASP A 148 -10.00 23.17 16.34
N HIS A 149 -10.94 22.28 16.00
CA HIS A 149 -12.29 22.63 15.55
C HIS A 149 -12.32 23.55 14.32
N GLU A 150 -11.32 23.45 13.44
CA GLU A 150 -11.32 24.21 12.20
C GLU A 150 -12.52 23.85 11.29
N PRO A 151 -13.10 24.84 10.59
CA PRO A 151 -14.08 24.63 9.55
C PRO A 151 -13.67 23.56 8.50
N LYS A 152 -14.61 22.67 8.17
CA LYS A 152 -14.44 21.61 7.14
C LYS A 152 -13.31 20.61 7.41
N SER A 153 -12.73 20.61 8.60
CA SER A 153 -11.64 19.70 8.98
C SER A 153 -12.01 18.22 8.82
N LEU A 154 -13.23 17.82 9.20
CA LEU A 154 -13.72 16.46 9.01
C LEU A 154 -13.81 16.05 7.53
N TRP A 155 -14.22 16.96 6.64
CA TRP A 155 -14.24 16.69 5.20
C TRP A 155 -12.83 16.60 4.61
N ARG A 156 -11.90 17.43 5.07
CA ARG A 156 -10.47 17.26 4.74
C ARG A 156 -9.96 15.90 5.21
N LEU A 157 -10.41 15.42 6.37
CA LEU A 157 -10.01 14.13 6.91
C LEU A 157 -10.54 12.98 6.05
N VAL A 158 -11.80 13.02 5.63
CA VAL A 158 -12.36 12.04 4.67
C VAL A 158 -11.51 11.99 3.40
N LEU A 159 -11.23 13.14 2.78
CA LEU A 159 -10.48 13.21 1.52
C LEU A 159 -9.03 12.74 1.65
N THR A 160 -8.40 12.96 2.80
CA THR A 160 -7.00 12.55 3.04
C THR A 160 -6.90 11.07 3.43
N CYS A 161 -7.94 10.49 4.02
CA CYS A 161 -8.01 9.04 4.28
C CYS A 161 -8.37 8.24 3.02
N ALA A 162 -9.08 8.81 2.05
CA ALA A 162 -9.62 8.09 0.90
C ALA A 162 -8.61 7.24 0.10
N PRO A 163 -7.42 7.75 -0.27
CA PRO A 163 -6.45 6.94 -1.03
C PRO A 163 -5.79 5.86 -0.15
N ALA A 164 -5.83 6.04 1.17
CA ALA A 164 -5.22 5.11 2.11
C ALA A 164 -6.09 3.87 2.37
N VAL A 165 -7.42 3.94 2.15
CA VAL A 165 -8.35 2.82 2.40
C VAL A 165 -8.45 1.83 1.23
N LEU A 166 -7.61 1.95 0.21
CA LEU A 166 -7.58 1.04 -0.94
C LEU A 166 -7.21 -0.41 -0.55
N THR A 167 -6.67 -0.61 0.65
CA THR A 167 -6.42 -1.94 1.23
C THR A 167 -6.78 -1.97 2.71
N PRO A 168 -7.13 -3.13 3.28
CA PRO A 168 -7.38 -3.28 4.71
C PRO A 168 -6.27 -2.71 5.63
N PRO A 169 -4.97 -3.06 5.47
CA PRO A 169 -3.92 -2.48 6.32
C PRO A 169 -3.79 -0.97 6.15
N GLY A 170 -3.97 -0.45 4.92
CA GLY A 170 -3.94 0.99 4.67
C GLY A 170 -5.07 1.72 5.41
N GLY A 171 -6.24 1.12 5.45
CA GLY A 171 -7.40 1.59 6.19
C GLY A 171 -7.15 1.72 7.69
N VAL A 172 -6.56 0.69 8.30
CA VAL A 172 -6.21 0.68 9.73
C VAL A 172 -5.11 1.71 10.03
N LEU A 173 -4.08 1.81 9.17
CA LEU A 173 -3.01 2.81 9.30
C LEU A 173 -3.59 4.23 9.31
N ALA A 174 -4.49 4.54 8.38
CA ALA A 174 -5.16 5.84 8.29
C ALA A 174 -6.07 6.11 9.48
N ALA A 175 -6.88 5.14 9.89
CA ALA A 175 -7.81 5.27 11.00
C ALA A 175 -7.08 5.58 12.32
N ALA A 176 -6.00 4.84 12.62
CA ALA A 176 -5.22 5.06 13.84
C ALA A 176 -4.62 6.47 13.87
N VAL A 177 -3.99 6.91 12.77
CA VAL A 177 -3.41 8.27 12.66
C VAL A 177 -4.50 9.34 12.80
N ALA A 178 -5.65 9.16 12.15
CA ALA A 178 -6.78 10.09 12.25
C ALA A 178 -7.28 10.25 13.68
N ILE A 179 -7.48 9.13 14.40
CA ILE A 179 -7.96 9.11 15.80
C ILE A 179 -6.95 9.81 16.72
N VAL A 180 -5.67 9.44 16.66
CA VAL A 180 -4.66 10.04 17.57
C VAL A 180 -4.41 11.51 17.26
N ALA A 181 -4.43 11.91 15.98
CA ALA A 181 -4.24 13.30 15.59
C ALA A 181 -5.45 14.17 15.99
N ALA A 182 -6.69 13.72 15.75
CA ALA A 182 -7.90 14.46 16.10
C ALA A 182 -8.20 14.49 17.61
N GLY A 183 -7.71 13.51 18.36
CA GLY A 183 -7.82 13.44 19.81
C GLY A 183 -9.19 12.94 20.31
N SER A 184 -9.29 12.74 21.63
CA SER A 184 -10.39 12.01 22.27
C SER A 184 -11.78 12.57 21.97
N ARG A 185 -11.91 13.90 21.90
CA ARG A 185 -13.18 14.59 21.60
C ARG A 185 -13.72 14.31 20.19
N ARG A 186 -12.87 13.83 19.27
CA ARG A 186 -13.23 13.53 17.88
C ARG A 186 -13.25 12.04 17.58
N ILE A 187 -13.10 11.16 18.59
CA ILE A 187 -13.16 9.70 18.41
C ILE A 187 -14.44 9.28 17.68
N PRO A 188 -15.66 9.72 18.05
CA PRO A 188 -16.87 9.27 17.34
C PRO A 188 -16.86 9.63 15.85
N ALA A 189 -16.41 10.85 15.51
CA ALA A 189 -16.36 11.31 14.12
C ALA A 189 -15.27 10.57 13.32
N THR A 190 -14.08 10.41 13.89
CA THR A 190 -12.97 9.71 13.23
C THR A 190 -13.23 8.21 13.07
N LEU A 191 -13.86 7.58 14.07
CA LEU A 191 -14.30 6.19 13.99
C LEU A 191 -15.41 6.03 12.94
N GLY A 192 -16.39 6.94 12.89
CA GLY A 192 -17.43 6.94 11.85
C GLY A 192 -16.84 7.05 10.45
N ILE A 193 -15.88 7.97 10.23
CA ILE A 193 -15.16 8.10 8.96
C ILE A 193 -14.39 6.82 8.63
N ALA A 194 -13.67 6.26 9.62
CA ALA A 194 -12.89 5.04 9.44
C ALA A 194 -13.80 3.87 9.04
N VAL A 195 -14.91 3.64 9.75
CA VAL A 195 -15.84 2.56 9.42
C VAL A 195 -16.42 2.75 8.03
N LEU A 196 -16.98 3.92 7.72
CA LEU A 196 -17.64 4.17 6.44
C LEU A 196 -16.71 4.04 5.23
N LEU A 197 -15.47 4.52 5.32
CA LEU A 197 -14.49 4.40 4.24
C LEU A 197 -13.93 2.98 4.08
N ASN A 198 -13.98 2.16 5.12
CA ASN A 198 -13.48 0.78 5.09
C ASN A 198 -14.59 -0.26 4.87
N LEU A 199 -15.85 0.16 4.72
CA LEU A 199 -16.96 -0.73 4.37
C LEU A 199 -16.66 -1.63 3.15
N PRO A 200 -16.01 -1.14 2.07
CA PRO A 200 -15.75 -1.95 0.86
C PRO A 200 -15.03 -3.27 1.13
N TRP A 201 -14.13 -3.34 2.11
CA TRP A 201 -13.46 -4.60 2.47
C TRP A 201 -13.99 -5.20 3.79
N LEU A 202 -14.52 -4.39 4.72
CA LEU A 202 -15.13 -4.89 5.95
C LEU A 202 -16.33 -5.77 5.65
N VAL A 203 -17.23 -5.32 4.77
CA VAL A 203 -18.46 -6.07 4.46
C VAL A 203 -18.14 -7.43 3.83
N PRO A 204 -17.33 -7.53 2.76
CA PRO A 204 -16.97 -8.83 2.21
C PRO A 204 -16.20 -9.73 3.19
N THR A 205 -15.34 -9.16 4.05
CA THR A 205 -14.62 -9.94 5.08
C THR A 205 -15.57 -10.66 6.04
N PHE A 206 -16.67 -10.02 6.46
CA PHE A 206 -17.65 -10.64 7.35
C PHE A 206 -18.62 -11.59 6.62
N LEU A 207 -18.83 -11.40 5.32
CA LEU A 207 -19.67 -12.27 4.51
C LEU A 207 -18.93 -13.56 4.10
N ASN A 208 -17.62 -13.48 3.88
CA ASN A 208 -16.77 -14.63 3.57
C ASN A 208 -16.24 -15.29 4.86
N ALA A 209 -17.11 -15.98 5.58
CA ALA A 209 -16.78 -16.68 6.83
C ALA A 209 -15.76 -17.84 6.69
N GLY A 210 -15.39 -18.22 5.46
CA GLY A 210 -14.51 -19.35 5.17
C GLY A 210 -13.00 -19.07 5.22
N GLY A 211 -12.57 -17.81 5.36
CA GLY A 211 -11.14 -17.41 5.27
C GLY A 211 -10.61 -16.60 6.46
N THR A 212 -11.30 -16.60 7.59
CA THR A 212 -11.00 -15.73 8.74
C THR A 212 -9.70 -16.07 9.48
N TYR A 213 -9.12 -17.24 9.21
CA TYR A 213 -7.92 -17.76 9.85
C TYR A 213 -6.80 -17.89 8.83
N SER A 214 -5.61 -17.40 9.19
CA SER A 214 -4.42 -17.53 8.36
C SER A 214 -3.54 -18.66 8.87
N ASP A 215 -2.83 -19.32 7.96
CA ASP A 215 -1.82 -20.32 8.32
C ASP A 215 -0.78 -19.70 9.28
N PRO A 216 -0.61 -20.25 10.49
CA PRO A 216 0.36 -19.73 11.46
C PRO A 216 1.81 -19.80 10.97
N ALA A 217 2.15 -20.69 10.04
CA ALA A 217 3.47 -20.70 9.41
C ALA A 217 3.79 -19.37 8.68
N GLY A 218 2.75 -18.65 8.25
CA GLY A 218 2.87 -17.32 7.68
C GLY A 218 3.37 -16.25 8.67
N VAL A 219 3.29 -16.48 9.98
CA VAL A 219 3.81 -15.51 10.97
C VAL A 219 5.33 -15.47 10.95
N THR A 220 5.97 -16.64 11.07
CA THR A 220 7.44 -16.73 11.12
C THR A 220 8.06 -16.37 9.77
N ALA A 221 7.45 -16.82 8.67
CA ALA A 221 7.94 -16.56 7.31
C ALA A 221 7.96 -15.05 6.96
N PHE A 222 7.02 -14.27 7.50
CA PHE A 222 6.85 -12.82 7.22
C PHE A 222 7.35 -11.92 8.36
N SER A 223 8.07 -12.49 9.32
CA SER A 223 8.69 -11.76 10.42
C SER A 223 9.71 -10.73 9.93
N ALA A 224 9.85 -9.63 10.67
CA ALA A 224 10.85 -8.62 10.36
C ALA A 224 12.27 -9.20 10.48
N ARG A 225 13.15 -8.83 9.54
CA ARG A 225 14.52 -9.37 9.46
C ARG A 225 15.55 -8.27 9.67
N ALA A 226 16.75 -8.69 10.10
CA ALA A 226 17.90 -7.81 10.18
C ALA A 226 18.45 -7.53 8.77
N GLU A 227 18.72 -6.26 8.47
CA GLU A 227 19.34 -5.85 7.20
C GLU A 227 20.88 -5.91 7.26
N SER A 228 21.48 -5.92 8.45
CA SER A 228 22.93 -5.94 8.70
C SER A 228 23.24 -6.71 10.00
N TRP A 229 24.32 -6.38 10.73
CA TRP A 229 24.75 -7.09 11.93
C TRP A 229 23.88 -6.85 13.18
N GLY A 230 23.01 -5.83 13.18
CA GLY A 230 22.14 -5.51 14.30
C GLY A 230 20.90 -6.43 14.37
N PRO A 231 20.16 -6.45 15.50
CA PRO A 231 18.90 -7.18 15.59
C PRO A 231 17.85 -6.59 14.64
N ALA A 232 16.83 -7.38 14.27
CA ALA A 232 15.73 -6.95 13.40
C ALA A 232 15.03 -5.67 13.91
N LEU A 233 14.86 -5.54 15.23
CA LEU A 233 14.33 -4.33 15.87
C LEU A 233 15.10 -3.07 15.46
N LEU A 234 16.42 -3.15 15.29
CA LEU A 234 17.23 -2.01 14.87
C LEU A 234 16.99 -1.65 13.40
N SER A 235 16.74 -2.64 12.54
CA SER A 235 16.32 -2.41 11.15
C SER A 235 14.95 -1.73 11.10
N VAL A 236 14.00 -2.22 11.91
CA VAL A 236 12.66 -1.63 12.08
C VAL A 236 12.72 -0.20 12.63
N LEU A 237 13.58 0.11 13.61
CA LEU A 237 13.77 1.48 14.10
C LEU A 237 14.22 2.44 12.99
N GLY A 238 14.97 1.92 12.01
CA GLY A 238 15.38 2.62 10.80
C GLY A 238 14.34 2.62 9.68
N LEU A 239 13.11 2.15 9.94
CA LEU A 239 12.01 1.96 8.99
C LEU A 239 12.21 0.83 7.97
N GLY A 240 13.21 -0.04 8.15
CA GLY A 240 13.48 -1.18 7.27
C GLY A 240 13.03 -2.51 7.89
N GLY A 241 13.65 -3.60 7.44
CA GLY A 241 13.49 -4.94 8.01
C GLY A 241 12.35 -5.74 7.40
N ILE A 242 12.04 -5.51 6.12
CA ILE A 242 11.10 -6.36 5.38
C ILE A 242 11.57 -7.83 5.37
N TRP A 243 10.62 -8.75 5.37
CA TRP A 243 10.89 -10.19 5.42
C TRP A 243 11.57 -10.71 4.14
N ASN A 244 11.33 -10.10 2.99
CA ASN A 244 11.90 -10.51 1.71
C ASN A 244 13.27 -9.84 1.50
N SER A 245 14.34 -10.61 1.66
CA SER A 245 15.72 -10.14 1.51
C SER A 245 16.04 -9.64 0.11
N GLU A 246 15.36 -10.14 -0.92
CA GLU A 246 15.57 -9.61 -2.25
C GLU A 246 15.21 -8.13 -2.25
N THR A 247 14.12 -7.72 -1.61
CA THR A 247 13.62 -6.33 -1.66
C THR A 247 14.37 -5.33 -0.76
N VAL A 248 15.42 -5.77 -0.08
CA VAL A 248 16.26 -4.90 0.76
C VAL A 248 17.30 -4.18 -0.12
N PRO A 249 17.43 -2.84 -0.04
CA PRO A 249 18.48 -2.11 -0.74
C PRO A 249 19.88 -2.53 -0.26
N GLY A 250 20.82 -2.75 -1.19
CA GLY A 250 22.16 -3.23 -0.88
C GLY A 250 22.96 -2.30 0.06
N SER A 251 22.70 -0.99 0.02
CA SER A 251 23.35 -0.03 0.92
C SER A 251 23.03 -0.28 2.40
N ARG A 252 21.90 -0.93 2.69
CA ARG A 252 21.43 -1.22 4.05
C ARG A 252 22.27 -2.28 4.75
N ALA A 253 22.96 -3.13 3.98
CA ALA A 253 23.85 -4.15 4.53
C ALA A 253 25.14 -3.57 5.13
N VAL A 254 25.50 -2.32 4.80
CA VAL A 254 26.74 -1.69 5.25
C VAL A 254 26.82 -1.63 6.79
N PRO A 255 27.92 -2.08 7.43
CA PRO A 255 28.02 -2.16 8.88
C PRO A 255 27.86 -0.83 9.65
N LEU A 256 28.02 0.31 8.98
CA LEU A 256 27.81 1.61 9.60
C LEU A 256 26.32 1.95 9.78
N ILE A 257 25.42 1.35 8.99
CA ILE A 257 23.99 1.68 8.95
C ILE A 257 23.29 1.52 10.31
N PRO A 258 23.48 0.42 11.07
CA PRO A 258 22.87 0.30 12.40
C PRO A 258 23.24 1.44 13.35
N VAL A 259 24.48 1.93 13.29
CA VAL A 259 24.93 3.09 14.09
C VAL A 259 24.24 4.38 13.62
N LEU A 260 24.15 4.59 12.31
CA LEU A 260 23.47 5.75 11.74
C LEU A 260 21.98 5.77 12.06
N VAL A 261 21.33 4.60 12.14
CA VAL A 261 19.95 4.48 12.60
C VAL A 261 19.83 4.95 14.05
N LEU A 262 20.68 4.46 14.97
CA LEU A 262 20.66 4.90 16.37
C LEU A 262 20.87 6.40 16.52
N VAL A 263 21.83 6.97 15.77
CA VAL A 263 22.09 8.42 15.76
C VAL A 263 20.88 9.20 15.23
N THR A 264 20.27 8.74 14.13
CA THR A 264 19.09 9.38 13.53
C THR A 264 17.90 9.35 14.49
N VAL A 265 17.65 8.21 15.15
CA VAL A 265 16.62 8.07 16.17
C VAL A 265 16.89 9.01 17.34
N ALA A 266 18.12 9.06 17.87
CA ALA A 266 18.46 9.95 18.97
C ALA A 266 18.24 11.44 18.63
N ILE A 267 18.66 11.86 17.42
CA ILE A 267 18.41 13.22 16.91
C ILE A 267 16.90 13.47 16.80
N ALA A 268 16.15 12.53 16.25
CA ALA A 268 14.70 12.67 16.09
C ALA A 268 13.98 12.79 17.45
N LEU A 269 14.38 11.99 18.44
CA LEU A 269 13.86 12.07 19.80
C LEU A 269 14.13 13.44 20.44
N ALA A 270 15.31 14.02 20.23
CA ALA A 270 15.62 15.38 20.69
C ALA A 270 14.69 16.44 20.07
N GLY A 271 14.25 16.22 18.83
CA GLY A 271 13.30 17.07 18.12
C GLY A 271 11.84 16.95 18.56
N LEU A 272 11.49 15.96 19.39
CA LEU A 272 10.14 15.85 19.93
C LEU A 272 9.81 16.98 20.91
N LYS A 273 10.81 17.52 21.62
CA LYS A 273 10.63 18.66 22.52
C LYS A 273 10.20 19.93 21.77
N PRO A 274 10.91 20.41 20.73
CA PRO A 274 10.44 21.55 19.95
C PRO A 274 9.14 21.26 19.20
N LEU A 275 8.86 20.00 18.80
CA LEU A 275 7.57 19.64 18.23
C LEU A 275 6.43 19.83 19.25
N ALA A 276 6.61 19.33 20.47
CA ALA A 276 5.64 19.47 21.56
C ALA A 276 5.43 20.93 21.97
N ALA A 277 6.46 21.77 21.87
CA ALA A 277 6.31 23.21 22.10
C ALA A 277 5.41 23.90 21.06
N ARG A 278 5.32 23.36 19.83
CA ARG A 278 4.56 23.97 18.72
C ARG A 278 3.15 23.38 18.56
N TRP A 279 2.97 22.09 18.80
CA TRP A 279 1.67 21.40 18.69
C TRP A 279 0.98 21.16 20.03
N GLY A 280 1.69 21.37 21.14
CA GLY A 280 1.32 20.88 22.46
C GLY A 280 1.76 19.43 22.68
N THR A 281 1.89 19.05 23.95
CA THR A 281 2.32 17.71 24.37
C THR A 281 1.34 16.58 23.99
N PRO A 282 0.00 16.72 24.14
CA PRO A 282 -0.91 15.62 23.88
C PRO A 282 -0.87 15.04 22.45
N PRO A 283 -0.91 15.82 21.35
CA PRO A 283 -0.84 15.27 19.99
C PRO A 283 0.51 14.60 19.72
N VAL A 284 1.61 15.22 20.15
CA VAL A 284 2.96 14.69 19.95
C VAL A 284 3.15 13.38 20.68
N ARG A 285 2.72 13.30 21.95
CA ARG A 285 2.77 12.06 22.73
C ARG A 285 1.93 10.96 22.09
N ALA A 286 0.72 11.27 21.61
CA ALA A 286 -0.15 10.27 20.99
C ALA A 286 0.44 9.72 19.68
N LEU A 287 0.99 10.59 18.82
CA LEU A 287 1.67 10.17 17.59
C LEU A 287 2.96 9.38 17.87
N PHE A 288 3.75 9.81 18.87
CA PHE A 288 4.94 9.10 19.29
C PHE A 288 4.62 7.70 19.81
N LEU A 289 3.63 7.57 20.71
CA LEU A 289 3.19 6.28 21.23
C LEU A 289 2.61 5.38 20.13
N LEU A 290 1.89 5.94 19.15
CA LEU A 290 1.45 5.19 17.98
C LEU A 290 2.64 4.70 17.13
N GLY A 291 3.66 5.53 16.95
CA GLY A 291 4.90 5.15 16.28
C GLY A 291 5.64 4.03 17.02
N VAL A 292 5.77 4.12 18.35
CA VAL A 292 6.35 3.06 19.19
C VAL A 292 5.53 1.77 19.08
N ALA A 293 4.19 1.86 19.12
CA ALA A 293 3.32 0.70 18.90
C ALA A 293 3.57 0.07 17.52
N GLY A 294 3.77 0.88 16.47
CA GLY A 294 4.15 0.41 15.14
C GLY A 294 5.47 -0.36 15.11
N VAL A 295 6.51 0.14 15.80
CA VAL A 295 7.80 -0.56 15.94
C VAL A 295 7.65 -1.87 16.70
N LEU A 296 6.89 -1.88 17.80
CA LEU A 296 6.65 -3.07 18.60
C LEU A 296 5.86 -4.13 17.82
N LEU A 297 4.82 -3.72 17.09
CA LEU A 297 4.05 -4.62 16.23
C LEU A 297 4.93 -5.20 15.12
N ALA A 298 5.68 -4.35 14.42
CA ALA A 298 6.61 -4.78 13.37
C ALA A 298 7.69 -5.74 13.86
N SER A 299 8.11 -5.60 15.13
CA SER A 299 9.12 -6.46 15.74
C SER A 299 8.53 -7.63 16.52
N LEU A 300 7.20 -7.77 16.59
CA LEU A 300 6.54 -8.66 17.54
C LEU A 300 7.05 -10.10 17.42
N ALA A 301 7.09 -10.67 16.22
CA ALA A 301 7.60 -12.02 15.96
C ALA A 301 9.07 -12.21 16.40
N THR A 302 9.86 -11.14 16.48
CA THR A 302 11.28 -11.19 16.87
C THR A 302 11.50 -11.07 18.39
N LEU A 303 10.44 -10.78 19.15
CA LEU A 303 10.51 -10.64 20.60
C LEU A 303 10.31 -12.00 21.30
N PRO A 304 10.84 -12.18 22.53
CA PRO A 304 10.55 -13.37 23.33
C PRO A 304 9.04 -13.59 23.49
N ALA A 305 8.57 -14.81 23.20
CA ALA A 305 7.15 -15.21 23.17
C ALA A 305 6.26 -14.51 22.12
N GLY A 306 6.82 -13.66 21.25
CA GLY A 306 6.07 -12.97 20.22
C GLY A 306 5.44 -13.89 19.18
N ASP A 307 6.17 -14.91 18.75
CA ASP A 307 5.66 -15.95 17.84
C ASP A 307 4.49 -16.71 18.45
N ALA A 308 4.53 -17.04 19.74
CA ALA A 308 3.44 -17.74 20.42
C ALA A 308 2.18 -16.86 20.52
N VAL A 309 2.35 -15.55 20.75
CA VAL A 309 1.23 -14.59 20.76
C VAL A 309 0.61 -14.45 19.38
N LEU A 310 1.44 -14.35 18.33
CA LEU A 310 0.97 -14.24 16.96
C LEU A 310 0.30 -15.53 16.48
N ASP A 311 0.88 -16.70 16.78
CA ASP A 311 0.29 -18.01 16.51
C ASP A 311 -1.08 -18.17 17.18
N PHE A 312 -1.18 -17.78 18.46
CA PHE A 312 -2.45 -17.76 19.18
C PHE A 312 -3.45 -16.81 18.51
N ALA A 313 -3.02 -15.59 18.14
CA ALA A 313 -3.88 -14.61 17.49
C ALA A 313 -4.36 -15.10 16.12
N THR A 314 -3.49 -15.64 15.26
CA THR A 314 -3.86 -16.12 13.91
C THR A 314 -4.81 -17.30 13.95
N ARG A 315 -4.75 -18.14 15.00
CA ARG A 315 -5.66 -19.28 15.18
C ARG A 315 -7.02 -18.91 15.78
N HIS A 316 -7.11 -17.84 16.58
CA HIS A 316 -8.32 -17.58 17.39
C HIS A 316 -8.99 -16.23 17.14
N LEU A 317 -8.27 -15.24 16.60
CA LEU A 317 -8.78 -13.89 16.40
C LEU A 317 -9.05 -13.63 14.90
N PRO A 318 -10.31 -13.43 14.51
CA PRO A 318 -10.65 -13.00 13.16
C PRO A 318 -9.88 -11.74 12.77
N GLY A 319 -9.25 -11.74 11.60
CA GLY A 319 -8.48 -10.60 11.10
C GLY A 319 -7.05 -10.51 11.63
N ALA A 320 -6.58 -11.43 12.47
CA ALA A 320 -5.18 -11.51 12.88
C ALA A 320 -4.21 -11.77 11.71
N GLY A 321 -4.71 -12.23 10.54
CA GLY A 321 -3.94 -12.26 9.29
C GLY A 321 -3.40 -10.88 8.88
N LEU A 322 -4.01 -9.77 9.33
CA LEU A 322 -3.45 -8.43 9.15
C LEU A 322 -2.10 -8.24 9.86
N LEU A 323 -1.77 -9.07 10.86
CA LEU A 323 -0.50 -9.05 11.57
C LEU A 323 0.58 -9.92 10.91
N ARG A 324 0.26 -10.69 9.87
CA ARG A 324 1.20 -11.59 9.16
C ARG A 324 2.44 -10.83 8.64
N ASP A 325 2.24 -9.82 7.80
CA ASP A 325 3.28 -8.84 7.45
C ASP A 325 3.19 -7.66 8.43
N ALA A 326 3.81 -7.80 9.60
CA ALA A 326 3.76 -6.81 10.65
C ALA A 326 4.62 -5.57 10.36
N GLN A 327 5.64 -5.68 9.49
CA GLN A 327 6.57 -4.59 9.22
C GLN A 327 5.85 -3.33 8.71
N LYS A 328 4.70 -3.49 8.03
CA LYS A 328 3.92 -2.36 7.48
C LYS A 328 3.47 -1.36 8.55
N TRP A 329 3.31 -1.79 9.81
CA TRP A 329 2.88 -0.93 10.92
C TRP A 329 3.95 0.08 11.34
N VAL A 330 5.22 -0.14 10.96
CA VAL A 330 6.30 0.82 11.19
C VAL A 330 6.09 2.15 10.45
N ALA A 331 5.17 2.22 9.48
CA ALA A 331 4.76 3.44 8.81
C ALA A 331 4.39 4.58 9.79
N TRP A 332 3.79 4.25 10.93
CA TRP A 332 3.46 5.24 11.97
C TRP A 332 4.70 5.89 12.59
N TRP A 333 5.80 5.13 12.71
CA TRP A 333 7.07 5.61 13.29
C TRP A 333 7.75 6.67 12.40
N ALA A 334 7.54 6.61 11.09
CA ALA A 334 8.13 7.56 10.14
C ALA A 334 7.69 9.02 10.38
N LEU A 335 6.50 9.24 10.94
CA LEU A 335 5.98 10.56 11.26
C LEU A 335 6.82 11.25 12.36
N PRO A 336 6.88 10.75 13.61
CA PRO A 336 7.71 11.35 14.65
C PRO A 336 9.21 11.33 14.30
N LEU A 337 9.68 10.30 13.57
CA LEU A 337 11.09 10.22 13.15
C LEU A 337 11.47 11.38 12.22
N SER A 338 10.73 11.59 11.13
CA SER A 338 11.04 12.64 10.14
C SER A 338 10.86 14.06 10.69
N MET A 339 9.77 14.30 11.42
CA MET A 339 9.49 15.61 12.02
C MET A 339 10.46 15.95 13.15
N GLY A 340 10.74 14.97 14.01
CA GLY A 340 11.73 15.11 15.07
C GLY A 340 13.11 15.41 14.49
N PHE A 341 13.55 14.65 13.49
CA PHE A 341 14.85 14.85 12.85
C PHE A 341 14.96 16.28 12.27
N ALA A 342 13.94 16.72 11.52
CA ALA A 342 13.93 18.07 10.94
C ALA A 342 13.99 19.17 12.00
N LEU A 343 13.19 19.08 13.07
CA LEU A 343 13.17 20.11 14.12
C LEU A 343 14.41 20.09 15.01
N ALA A 344 15.05 18.94 15.19
CA ALA A 344 16.34 18.85 15.86
C ALA A 344 17.45 19.51 15.03
N VAL A 345 17.46 19.30 13.71
CA VAL A 345 18.37 20.00 12.79
C VAL A 345 18.13 21.50 12.80
N GLU A 346 16.86 21.95 12.84
CA GLU A 346 16.52 23.36 12.97
C GLU A 346 17.06 23.96 14.29
N ALA A 347 16.86 23.26 15.40
CA ALA A 347 17.35 23.70 16.71
C ALA A 347 18.88 23.75 16.76
N ALA A 348 19.57 22.78 16.15
CA ALA A 348 21.03 22.76 16.05
C ALA A 348 21.54 23.89 15.13
N ALA A 349 20.89 24.11 13.99
CA ALA A 349 21.24 25.20 13.08
C ALA A 349 21.10 26.57 13.75
N ALA A 350 20.11 26.76 14.63
CA ALA A 350 19.96 28.00 15.39
C ALA A 350 21.16 28.31 16.31
N GLN A 351 21.90 27.30 16.77
CA GLN A 351 23.10 27.47 17.59
C GLN A 351 24.35 27.87 16.78
N LEU A 352 24.32 27.71 15.46
CA LEU A 352 25.46 28.07 14.60
C LEU A 352 25.49 29.59 14.37
N ARG A 353 26.69 30.17 14.54
CA ARG A 353 26.91 31.62 14.40
C ARG A 353 26.95 32.11 12.96
N THR A 354 27.39 31.27 12.02
CA THR A 354 27.59 31.67 10.62
C THR A 354 26.44 31.21 9.73
N PRO A 355 25.97 32.05 8.79
CA PRO A 355 24.94 31.64 7.81
C PRO A 355 25.38 30.42 6.99
N ARG A 356 26.67 30.36 6.60
CA ARG A 356 27.24 29.22 5.87
C ARG A 356 27.17 27.92 6.67
N GLY A 357 27.43 27.96 7.97
CA GLY A 357 27.30 26.78 8.84
C GLY A 357 25.86 26.27 8.91
N ARG A 358 24.89 27.19 9.03
CA ARG A 358 23.46 26.85 9.03
C ARG A 358 23.03 26.18 7.73
N THR A 359 23.37 26.79 6.60
CA THR A 359 23.07 26.23 5.27
C THR A 359 23.76 24.89 5.07
N GLY A 360 25.03 24.75 5.49
CA GLY A 360 25.78 23.50 5.41
C GLY A 360 25.14 22.36 6.21
N LEU A 361 24.72 22.62 7.44
CA LEU A 361 24.04 21.62 8.28
C LEU A 361 22.70 21.18 7.68
N VAL A 362 21.89 22.13 7.21
CA VAL A 362 20.61 21.83 6.55
C VAL A 362 20.83 21.04 5.26
N ALA A 363 21.81 21.43 4.43
CA ALA A 363 22.13 20.70 3.21
C ALA A 363 22.62 19.28 3.51
N ALA A 364 23.47 19.11 4.52
CA ALA A 364 23.92 17.79 4.97
C ALA A 364 22.74 16.93 5.45
N ALA A 365 21.80 17.51 6.21
CA ALA A 365 20.61 16.80 6.68
C ALA A 365 19.63 16.42 5.56
N VAL A 366 19.51 17.25 4.51
CA VAL A 366 18.74 16.92 3.29
C VAL A 366 19.42 15.80 2.51
N LEU A 367 20.74 15.83 2.37
CA LEU A 367 21.49 14.83 1.61
C LEU A 367 21.69 13.51 2.37
N PHE A 368 21.63 13.52 3.70
CA PHE A 368 21.92 12.36 4.53
C PHE A 368 21.10 11.09 4.17
N PRO A 369 19.75 11.13 4.04
CA PRO A 369 18.98 9.97 3.61
C PRO A 369 19.40 9.44 2.23
N ILE A 370 19.72 10.35 1.30
CA ILE A 370 20.16 10.00 -0.06
C ILE A 370 21.53 9.33 -0.04
N LEU A 371 22.47 9.85 0.75
CA LEU A 371 23.83 9.31 0.86
C LEU A 371 23.89 7.95 1.57
N THR A 372 22.94 7.68 2.45
CA THR A 372 22.84 6.40 3.19
C THR A 372 22.06 5.32 2.44
N MET A 373 21.28 5.71 1.43
CA MET A 373 20.52 4.80 0.58
C MET A 373 20.43 5.28 -0.86
N PRO A 374 21.57 5.43 -1.57
CA PRO A 374 21.58 5.96 -2.94
C PRO A 374 20.92 5.02 -3.94
N ASP A 375 20.82 3.73 -3.60
CA ASP A 375 20.22 2.67 -4.39
C ASP A 375 18.69 2.77 -4.49
N LEU A 376 17.99 3.56 -3.67
CA LEU A 376 16.58 3.87 -3.93
C LEU A 376 16.38 4.67 -5.24
N ALA A 377 17.40 5.41 -5.67
CA ALA A 377 17.35 6.18 -6.90
C ALA A 377 17.27 5.27 -8.14
N TRP A 378 16.76 5.82 -9.25
CA TRP A 378 16.67 5.17 -10.55
C TRP A 378 16.02 3.77 -10.48
N GLY A 379 14.91 3.66 -9.74
CA GLY A 379 14.15 2.43 -9.60
C GLY A 379 14.93 1.29 -8.94
N GLY A 380 15.76 1.57 -7.93
CA GLY A 380 16.58 0.52 -7.33
C GLY A 380 17.91 0.28 -8.05
N TRP A 381 18.54 1.32 -8.63
CA TRP A 381 19.66 1.18 -9.59
C TRP A 381 19.36 0.18 -10.72
N GLY A 382 18.18 0.31 -11.33
CA GLY A 382 17.77 -0.54 -12.45
C GLY A 382 17.18 -1.89 -12.04
N ARG A 383 17.03 -2.15 -10.72
CA ARG A 383 16.29 -3.32 -10.21
C ARG A 383 14.87 -3.37 -10.77
N LEU A 384 14.20 -2.23 -10.78
CA LEU A 384 12.91 -2.05 -11.42
C LEU A 384 13.11 -1.52 -12.83
N GLY A 385 12.36 -2.08 -13.77
CA GLY A 385 12.32 -1.67 -15.16
C GLY A 385 10.92 -1.83 -15.73
N THR A 386 10.74 -1.33 -16.95
CA THR A 386 9.46 -1.46 -17.65
C THR A 386 9.46 -2.70 -18.55
N ALA A 387 8.32 -3.36 -18.63
CA ALA A 387 8.05 -4.49 -19.52
C ALA A 387 6.74 -4.25 -20.29
N ARG A 388 6.64 -4.79 -21.49
CA ARG A 388 5.42 -4.72 -22.31
C ARG A 388 4.80 -6.11 -22.32
N TYR A 389 3.49 -6.17 -22.07
CA TYR A 389 2.74 -7.41 -22.23
C TYR A 389 2.86 -7.89 -23.69
N PRO A 390 3.19 -9.17 -23.92
CA PRO A 390 3.06 -9.80 -25.24
C PRO A 390 1.64 -9.68 -25.80
N ASP A 391 1.52 -9.69 -27.13
CA ASP A 391 0.22 -9.59 -27.83
C ASP A 391 -0.75 -10.72 -27.45
N ASP A 392 -0.22 -11.90 -27.09
CA ASP A 392 -0.99 -13.05 -26.61
C ASP A 392 -1.95 -12.68 -25.47
N TRP A 393 -1.52 -11.85 -24.51
CA TRP A 393 -2.35 -11.44 -23.37
C TRP A 393 -3.58 -10.65 -23.82
N ARG A 394 -3.40 -9.77 -24.79
CA ARG A 394 -4.50 -9.00 -25.38
C ARG A 394 -5.42 -9.91 -26.18
N ALA A 395 -4.86 -10.79 -27.02
CA ALA A 395 -5.64 -11.72 -27.83
C ALA A 395 -6.49 -12.68 -26.98
N VAL A 396 -5.92 -13.28 -25.92
CA VAL A 396 -6.64 -14.14 -24.99
C VAL A 396 -7.74 -13.38 -24.24
N SER A 397 -7.45 -12.15 -23.80
CA SER A 397 -8.44 -11.29 -23.15
C SER A 397 -9.60 -10.94 -24.08
N GLU A 398 -9.34 -10.63 -25.35
CA GLU A 398 -10.35 -10.40 -26.39
C GLU A 398 -11.20 -11.65 -26.67
N VAL A 399 -10.57 -12.84 -26.78
CA VAL A 399 -11.28 -14.12 -26.96
C VAL A 399 -12.23 -14.39 -25.79
N LEU A 400 -11.76 -14.23 -24.55
CA LEU A 400 -12.58 -14.46 -23.36
C LEU A 400 -13.67 -13.39 -23.18
N GLY A 401 -13.40 -12.15 -23.58
CA GLY A 401 -14.36 -11.05 -23.51
C GLY A 401 -15.47 -11.13 -24.57
N GLY A 402 -15.20 -11.79 -25.70
CA GLY A 402 -16.18 -12.05 -26.75
C GLY A 402 -16.99 -13.35 -26.58
N ASP A 403 -16.69 -14.16 -25.56
CA ASP A 403 -17.38 -15.43 -25.29
C ASP A 403 -18.23 -15.33 -24.01
N ASP A 404 -19.55 -15.30 -24.19
CA ASP A 404 -20.54 -15.22 -23.10
C ASP A 404 -20.67 -16.51 -22.28
N ARG A 405 -19.92 -17.56 -22.63
CA ARG A 405 -19.98 -18.83 -21.88
C ARG A 405 -19.60 -18.64 -20.42
N PRO A 406 -20.33 -19.34 -19.53
CA PRO A 406 -20.01 -19.36 -18.11
C PRO A 406 -18.70 -20.07 -17.81
N GLY A 407 -18.13 -19.77 -16.65
CA GLY A 407 -17.00 -20.49 -16.06
C GLY A 407 -15.76 -19.63 -15.84
N ASP A 408 -15.05 -19.97 -14.78
CA ASP A 408 -13.80 -19.34 -14.40
C ASP A 408 -12.65 -19.84 -15.29
N VAL A 409 -11.54 -19.10 -15.29
CA VAL A 409 -10.30 -19.48 -15.98
C VAL A 409 -9.34 -20.10 -14.98
N LEU A 410 -8.89 -21.33 -15.21
CA LEU A 410 -7.78 -21.91 -14.46
C LEU A 410 -6.45 -21.49 -15.09
N ALA A 411 -5.59 -20.82 -14.34
CA ALA A 411 -4.24 -20.47 -14.76
C ALA A 411 -3.24 -21.59 -14.42
N LEU A 412 -2.46 -22.02 -15.40
CA LEU A 412 -1.40 -23.02 -15.28
C LEU A 412 -0.07 -22.42 -15.77
N PRO A 413 1.09 -22.76 -15.15
CA PRO A 413 1.26 -23.72 -14.06
C PRO A 413 0.61 -23.31 -12.73
N LEU A 414 0.32 -24.30 -11.87
CA LEU A 414 -0.25 -24.07 -10.53
C LEU A 414 0.79 -23.41 -9.60
N SER A 415 0.87 -22.09 -9.65
CA SER A 415 1.72 -21.24 -8.83
C SER A 415 1.10 -19.84 -8.73
N THR A 416 1.39 -19.10 -7.66
CA THR A 416 0.94 -17.70 -7.49
C THR A 416 1.85 -16.72 -8.22
N PHE A 417 3.15 -17.04 -8.29
CA PHE A 417 4.17 -16.19 -8.88
C PHE A 417 4.61 -16.72 -10.24
N ARG A 418 5.01 -15.79 -11.10
CA ARG A 418 5.56 -15.99 -12.44
C ARG A 418 6.93 -15.34 -12.53
N GLY A 419 7.74 -15.87 -13.43
CA GLY A 419 9.06 -15.33 -13.80
C GLY A 419 9.20 -15.39 -15.30
N PHE A 420 8.50 -14.48 -16.00
CA PHE A 420 8.48 -14.49 -17.46
C PHE A 420 9.75 -13.87 -18.05
N ALA A 421 10.32 -14.52 -19.07
CA ALA A 421 11.47 -13.98 -19.79
C ALA A 421 11.21 -12.62 -20.45
N TRP A 422 9.98 -12.33 -20.91
CA TRP A 422 9.62 -11.00 -21.44
C TRP A 422 9.59 -9.89 -20.38
N ASN A 423 9.56 -10.23 -19.09
CA ASN A 423 9.74 -9.31 -17.97
C ASN A 423 11.14 -9.43 -17.33
N GLY A 424 12.11 -10.01 -18.05
CA GLY A 424 13.47 -10.20 -17.56
C GLY A 424 13.55 -11.13 -16.36
N ASP A 425 12.72 -12.16 -16.34
CA ASP A 425 12.66 -13.22 -15.34
C ASP A 425 12.38 -12.73 -13.91
N ARG A 426 11.88 -11.49 -13.77
CA ARG A 426 11.50 -10.93 -12.47
C ARG A 426 10.29 -11.68 -11.92
N THR A 427 10.41 -12.09 -10.66
CA THR A 427 9.29 -12.59 -9.86
C THR A 427 8.17 -11.56 -9.85
N GLN A 428 6.96 -11.95 -10.25
CA GLN A 428 5.75 -11.14 -10.22
C GLN A 428 4.54 -12.02 -9.91
N LEU A 429 3.48 -11.47 -9.34
CA LEU A 429 2.19 -12.17 -9.30
C LEU A 429 1.75 -12.51 -10.72
N ASP A 430 1.01 -13.61 -10.85
CA ASP A 430 0.31 -13.94 -12.08
C ASP A 430 -0.56 -12.73 -12.52
N PRO A 431 -0.39 -12.20 -13.74
CA PRO A 431 -1.18 -11.08 -14.22
C PRO A 431 -2.57 -11.48 -14.71
N ALA A 432 -2.86 -12.77 -14.94
CA ALA A 432 -4.14 -13.25 -15.44
C ALA A 432 -5.36 -12.73 -14.63
N PRO A 433 -5.38 -12.75 -13.27
CA PRO A 433 -6.49 -12.23 -12.49
C PRO A 433 -6.82 -10.74 -12.73
N ARG A 434 -5.85 -9.95 -13.22
CA ARG A 434 -6.05 -8.53 -13.52
C ARG A 434 -6.24 -8.25 -15.02
N VAL A 435 -5.67 -9.07 -15.89
CA VAL A 435 -5.70 -8.89 -17.35
C VAL A 435 -6.94 -9.51 -18.01
N LEU A 436 -7.51 -10.56 -17.42
CA LEU A 436 -8.62 -11.29 -18.02
C LEU A 436 -9.99 -10.76 -17.55
N PRO A 437 -11.02 -10.81 -18.40
CA PRO A 437 -12.36 -10.32 -18.07
C PRO A 437 -13.22 -11.31 -17.28
N LYS A 438 -12.69 -12.48 -16.93
CA LYS A 438 -13.36 -13.54 -16.17
C LYS A 438 -12.58 -13.82 -14.87
N PRO A 439 -13.23 -14.32 -13.80
CA PRO A 439 -12.53 -14.74 -12.59
C PRO A 439 -11.46 -15.78 -12.93
N VAL A 440 -10.30 -15.67 -12.27
CA VAL A 440 -9.17 -16.57 -12.50
C VAL A 440 -8.89 -17.35 -11.24
N LEU A 441 -8.94 -18.66 -11.34
CA LEU A 441 -8.46 -19.59 -10.33
C LEU A 441 -6.97 -19.83 -10.57
N MET A 442 -6.14 -19.48 -9.58
CA MET A 442 -4.72 -19.79 -9.54
C MET A 442 -4.38 -20.43 -8.20
N ASP A 443 -3.30 -21.19 -8.14
CA ASP A 443 -2.82 -21.70 -6.87
C ASP A 443 -2.18 -20.58 -6.04
N ASP A 444 -2.83 -20.20 -4.95
CA ASP A 444 -2.39 -19.17 -4.01
C ASP A 444 -1.50 -19.71 -2.87
N THR A 445 -1.01 -20.95 -3.00
CA THR A 445 0.04 -21.52 -2.16
C THR A 445 1.32 -20.68 -2.30
N LEU A 446 1.81 -20.15 -1.18
CA LEU A 446 3.03 -19.33 -1.15
C LEU A 446 4.24 -20.17 -0.72
N GLN A 447 5.30 -20.13 -1.54
CA GLN A 447 6.60 -20.69 -1.19
C GLN A 447 7.50 -19.57 -0.64
N VAL A 448 7.93 -19.67 0.62
CA VAL A 448 8.86 -18.71 1.25
C VAL A 448 10.10 -19.45 1.71
N GLY A 449 11.15 -19.43 0.90
CA GLY A 449 12.32 -20.28 1.15
C GLY A 449 11.94 -21.76 1.08
N ALA A 450 12.19 -22.51 2.15
CA ALA A 450 11.80 -23.93 2.24
C ALA A 450 10.34 -24.13 2.67
N ASP A 451 9.69 -23.10 3.24
CA ASP A 451 8.36 -23.22 3.82
C ASP A 451 7.27 -23.07 2.76
N ARG A 452 6.30 -23.99 2.80
CA ARG A 452 5.10 -23.94 1.97
C ARG A 452 3.91 -23.50 2.82
N ILE A 453 3.28 -22.41 2.44
CA ILE A 453 2.11 -21.84 3.12
C ILE A 453 0.90 -22.15 2.28
N VAL A 454 -0.06 -22.85 2.87
CA VAL A 454 -1.24 -23.35 2.15
C VAL A 454 -2.10 -22.17 1.67
N GLY A 455 -2.61 -22.29 0.44
CA GLY A 455 -3.55 -21.36 -0.17
C GLY A 455 -4.93 -21.34 0.51
N GLU A 456 -5.73 -20.33 0.17
CA GLU A 456 -7.04 -20.06 0.75
C GLU A 456 -8.19 -20.59 -0.12
N ASP A 457 -8.01 -20.77 -1.44
CA ASP A 457 -9.08 -21.31 -2.30
C ASP A 457 -9.14 -22.85 -2.22
N PRO A 458 -10.21 -23.43 -1.63
CA PRO A 458 -10.32 -24.88 -1.46
C PRO A 458 -10.40 -25.64 -2.80
N ARG A 459 -10.78 -24.96 -3.90
CA ARG A 459 -10.89 -25.59 -5.23
C ARG A 459 -9.54 -26.06 -5.77
N ILE A 460 -8.42 -25.53 -5.26
CA ILE A 460 -7.09 -26.00 -5.67
C ILE A 460 -6.86 -27.46 -5.31
N GLY A 461 -7.46 -27.94 -4.21
CA GLY A 461 -7.46 -29.38 -3.88
C GLY A 461 -8.14 -30.21 -4.96
N ASP A 462 -9.31 -29.77 -5.41
CA ASP A 462 -10.10 -30.43 -6.45
C ASP A 462 -9.36 -30.41 -7.80
N VAL A 463 -8.77 -29.27 -8.17
CA VAL A 463 -7.96 -29.13 -9.40
C VAL A 463 -6.78 -30.09 -9.39
N ARG A 464 -6.10 -30.27 -8.24
CA ARG A 464 -4.96 -31.19 -8.13
C ARG A 464 -5.37 -32.66 -8.18
N ALA A 465 -6.58 -32.98 -7.74
CA ALA A 465 -7.15 -34.32 -7.81
C ALA A 465 -7.72 -34.65 -9.20
N ALA A 466 -8.05 -33.63 -9.99
CA ALA A 466 -8.74 -33.80 -11.27
C ALA A 466 -7.95 -34.66 -12.27
N THR A 467 -8.65 -35.56 -12.94
CA THR A 467 -8.05 -36.47 -13.94
C THR A 467 -8.33 -36.10 -15.39
N SER A 468 -9.25 -35.14 -15.61
CA SER A 468 -9.60 -34.65 -16.95
C SER A 468 -10.14 -33.21 -16.91
N ALA A 469 -10.17 -32.54 -18.06
CA ALA A 469 -10.77 -31.21 -18.18
C ALA A 469 -12.28 -31.19 -17.88
N ARG A 470 -12.95 -32.34 -17.97
CA ARG A 470 -14.39 -32.47 -17.66
C ARG A 470 -14.67 -32.29 -16.18
N GLU A 471 -13.83 -32.85 -15.31
CA GLU A 471 -13.94 -32.67 -13.85
C GLU A 471 -13.71 -31.19 -13.47
N LEU A 472 -12.86 -30.48 -14.22
CA LEU A 472 -12.69 -29.03 -14.07
C LEU A 472 -13.97 -28.27 -14.45
N THR A 473 -14.66 -28.65 -15.54
CA THR A 473 -15.96 -28.08 -15.90
C THR A 473 -16.98 -28.23 -14.77
N GLU A 474 -17.04 -29.41 -14.15
CA GLU A 474 -17.93 -29.69 -13.01
C GLU A 474 -17.58 -28.83 -11.78
N ALA A 475 -16.31 -28.48 -11.61
CA ALA A 475 -15.83 -27.54 -10.59
C ALA A 475 -16.06 -26.04 -10.93
N GLY A 476 -16.67 -25.74 -12.08
CA GLY A 476 -16.99 -24.38 -12.53
C GLY A 476 -15.91 -23.72 -13.38
N ILE A 477 -14.93 -24.47 -13.88
CA ILE A 477 -13.86 -23.98 -14.74
C ILE A 477 -14.27 -24.15 -16.21
N GLY A 478 -14.48 -23.04 -16.91
CA GLY A 478 -14.85 -23.03 -18.34
C GLY A 478 -13.63 -23.00 -19.27
N TRP A 479 -12.48 -22.59 -18.74
CA TRP A 479 -11.30 -22.26 -19.50
C TRP A 479 -10.03 -22.67 -18.76
N VAL A 480 -9.02 -23.12 -19.50
CA VAL A 480 -7.68 -23.38 -18.95
C VAL A 480 -6.69 -22.53 -19.72
N LEU A 481 -6.03 -21.60 -19.04
CA LEU A 481 -4.96 -20.79 -19.58
C LEU A 481 -3.63 -21.44 -19.22
N VAL A 482 -2.87 -21.86 -20.22
CA VAL A 482 -1.50 -22.34 -20.05
C VAL A 482 -0.54 -21.21 -20.38
N GLU A 483 0.30 -20.86 -19.43
CA GLU A 483 1.30 -19.79 -19.51
C GLU A 483 2.68 -20.39 -19.71
N HIS A 484 3.33 -20.01 -20.80
CA HIS A 484 4.63 -20.52 -21.23
C HIS A 484 5.77 -19.61 -20.77
N GLY A 485 6.99 -20.17 -20.71
CA GLY A 485 8.19 -19.39 -20.41
C GLY A 485 8.22 -18.82 -18.99
N THR A 486 7.61 -19.54 -18.04
CA THR A 486 7.56 -19.22 -16.61
C THR A 486 7.74 -20.52 -15.78
N PRO A 487 8.26 -20.47 -14.54
CA PRO A 487 8.48 -21.67 -13.74
C PRO A 487 7.20 -22.44 -13.40
N GLY A 488 7.29 -23.78 -13.43
CA GLY A 488 6.23 -24.70 -13.02
C GLY A 488 5.84 -25.68 -14.12
N ASP A 489 5.26 -26.81 -13.73
CA ASP A 489 4.83 -27.87 -14.65
C ASP A 489 3.34 -27.79 -14.93
N VAL A 490 2.97 -28.15 -16.16
CA VAL A 490 1.58 -28.27 -16.61
C VAL A 490 1.22 -29.75 -16.65
N ASP A 491 0.30 -30.19 -15.80
CA ASP A 491 -0.16 -31.58 -15.80
C ASP A 491 -1.04 -31.82 -17.05
N PRO A 492 -0.61 -32.71 -17.99
CA PRO A 492 -1.37 -32.96 -19.22
C PRO A 492 -2.78 -33.50 -18.97
N ARG A 493 -3.04 -34.11 -17.80
CA ARG A 493 -4.37 -34.62 -17.43
C ARG A 493 -5.41 -33.50 -17.37
N LEU A 494 -5.02 -32.31 -16.90
CA LEU A 494 -5.90 -31.14 -16.82
C LEU A 494 -6.34 -30.62 -18.19
N LEU A 495 -5.63 -31.00 -19.26
CA LEU A 495 -5.93 -30.64 -20.64
C LEU A 495 -6.66 -31.75 -21.40
N ALA A 496 -6.79 -32.95 -20.81
CA ALA A 496 -7.42 -34.09 -21.46
C ALA A 496 -8.91 -33.80 -21.74
N GLY A 497 -9.27 -33.74 -23.02
CA GLY A 497 -10.62 -33.42 -23.49
C GLY A 497 -10.90 -31.92 -23.65
N ALA A 498 -9.94 -31.04 -23.35
CA ALA A 498 -10.06 -29.61 -23.61
C ALA A 498 -9.73 -29.28 -25.09
N THR A 499 -10.38 -28.27 -25.65
CA THR A 499 -10.15 -27.84 -27.05
C THR A 499 -9.30 -26.57 -27.08
N PRO A 500 -8.15 -26.54 -27.77
CA PRO A 500 -7.37 -25.31 -27.91
C PRO A 500 -8.14 -24.28 -28.74
N VAL A 501 -8.28 -23.06 -28.22
CA VAL A 501 -8.96 -21.92 -28.87
C VAL A 501 -7.97 -20.85 -29.28
N TRP A 502 -6.90 -20.68 -28.51
CA TRP A 502 -5.77 -19.82 -28.85
C TRP A 502 -4.46 -20.52 -28.55
N SER A 503 -3.46 -20.34 -29.39
CA SER A 503 -2.10 -20.81 -29.14
C SER A 503 -1.11 -19.80 -29.72
N GLY A 504 -0.35 -19.17 -28.84
CA GLY A 504 0.74 -18.24 -29.17
C GLY A 504 2.04 -18.66 -28.49
N GLU A 505 3.03 -17.77 -28.55
CA GLU A 505 4.36 -17.99 -27.96
C GLU A 505 4.30 -18.09 -26.43
N TRP A 506 3.48 -17.25 -25.80
CA TRP A 506 3.45 -17.07 -24.35
C TRP A 506 2.22 -17.69 -23.72
N LEU A 507 1.11 -17.80 -24.44
CA LEU A 507 -0.15 -18.31 -23.88
C LEU A 507 -0.77 -19.36 -24.80
N THR A 508 -1.41 -20.36 -24.20
CA THR A 508 -2.35 -21.25 -24.89
C THR A 508 -3.64 -21.33 -24.09
N LEU A 509 -4.75 -20.94 -24.71
CA LEU A 509 -6.06 -20.97 -24.09
C LEU A 509 -6.81 -22.21 -24.57
N TYR A 510 -7.25 -23.03 -23.63
CA TYR A 510 -8.11 -24.17 -23.86
C TYR A 510 -9.50 -23.90 -23.32
N ARG A 511 -10.50 -24.44 -24.02
CA ARG A 511 -11.89 -24.50 -23.60
C ARG A 511 -12.18 -25.87 -23.01
N THR A 512 -12.77 -25.92 -21.82
CA THR A 512 -13.18 -27.18 -21.19
C THR A 512 -14.45 -27.74 -21.87
N PRO A 513 -14.69 -29.07 -21.83
CA PRO A 513 -15.86 -29.65 -22.47
C PRO A 513 -17.14 -29.36 -21.67
N GLY A 514 -18.23 -29.02 -22.37
CA GLY A 514 -19.55 -28.77 -21.76
C GLY A 514 -19.76 -27.31 -21.31
N GLU A 515 -20.73 -27.10 -20.42
CA GLU A 515 -21.00 -25.81 -19.78
C GLU A 515 -20.61 -25.89 -18.30
N ALA A 516 -19.82 -24.93 -17.84
CA ALA A 516 -19.35 -24.88 -16.46
C ALA A 516 -20.47 -24.46 -15.50
N ALA A 517 -20.50 -25.08 -14.31
CA ALA A 517 -21.42 -24.69 -13.25
C ALA A 517 -21.03 -23.31 -12.67
N VAL A 518 -21.97 -22.36 -12.67
CA VAL A 518 -21.74 -21.02 -12.09
C VAL A 518 -22.32 -20.95 -10.69
N LYS A 519 -21.51 -20.56 -9.71
CA LYS A 519 -22.01 -20.18 -8.39
C LYS A 519 -22.59 -18.76 -8.44
N ALA A 520 -23.82 -18.60 -8.00
CA ALA A 520 -24.44 -17.28 -7.89
C ALA A 520 -23.68 -16.43 -6.85
N VAL A 521 -23.29 -15.22 -7.24
CA VAL A 521 -22.57 -14.27 -6.38
C VAL A 521 -23.55 -13.19 -5.88
N ALA A 522 -23.55 -12.93 -4.58
CA ALA A 522 -24.40 -11.91 -3.97
C ALA A 522 -23.74 -10.52 -4.02
N TRP A 523 -24.03 -9.75 -5.07
CA TRP A 523 -23.45 -8.42 -5.29
C TRP A 523 -23.97 -7.32 -4.37
N GLY A 524 -25.21 -7.43 -3.90
CA GLY A 524 -25.93 -6.34 -3.21
C GLY A 524 -25.18 -5.71 -2.04
N PRO A 525 -24.68 -6.49 -1.06
CA PRO A 525 -23.94 -5.94 0.08
C PRO A 525 -22.64 -5.23 -0.29
N ALA A 526 -21.88 -5.78 -1.24
CA ALA A 526 -20.62 -5.17 -1.70
C ALA A 526 -20.89 -3.84 -2.42
N LEU A 527 -21.82 -3.82 -3.38
CA LEU A 527 -22.21 -2.60 -4.09
C LEU A 527 -22.73 -1.51 -3.15
N LEU A 528 -23.47 -1.88 -2.10
CA LEU A 528 -23.93 -0.93 -1.08
C LEU A 528 -22.74 -0.37 -0.28
N ALA A 529 -21.79 -1.22 0.12
CA ALA A 529 -20.60 -0.83 0.86
C ALA A 529 -19.73 0.17 0.07
N ASP A 530 -19.46 -0.14 -1.19
CA ASP A 530 -18.76 0.75 -2.13
C ASP A 530 -19.54 2.04 -2.38
N GLY A 531 -20.86 1.94 -2.58
CA GLY A 531 -21.74 3.09 -2.80
C GLY A 531 -21.75 4.06 -1.61
N VAL A 532 -21.73 3.56 -0.37
CA VAL A 532 -21.66 4.39 0.84
C VAL A 532 -20.31 5.12 0.93
N ALA A 533 -19.21 4.40 0.71
CA ALA A 533 -17.87 4.99 0.73
C ALA A 533 -17.74 6.08 -0.35
N LEU A 534 -18.17 5.79 -1.59
CA LEU A 534 -18.13 6.74 -2.71
C LEU A 534 -19.02 7.96 -2.46
N THR A 535 -20.23 7.77 -1.92
CA THR A 535 -21.14 8.87 -1.57
C THR A 535 -20.50 9.79 -0.53
N LEU A 536 -19.85 9.23 0.50
CA LEU A 536 -19.13 10.00 1.50
C LEU A 536 -18.01 10.84 0.88
N LEU A 537 -17.27 10.28 -0.09
CA LEU A 537 -16.23 11.01 -0.83
C LEU A 537 -16.81 12.16 -1.66
N CYS A 538 -17.88 11.92 -2.42
CA CYS A 538 -18.57 12.93 -3.21
C CYS A 538 -19.10 14.07 -2.33
N VAL A 539 -19.73 13.75 -1.21
CA VAL A 539 -20.21 14.75 -0.23
C VAL A 539 -19.03 15.54 0.37
N ALA A 540 -17.93 14.89 0.73
CA ALA A 540 -16.75 15.57 1.26
C ALA A 540 -16.13 16.54 0.25
N LEU A 541 -16.07 16.17 -1.04
CA LEU A 541 -15.63 17.04 -2.13
C LEU A 541 -16.56 18.25 -2.29
N LEU A 542 -17.87 18.04 -2.35
CA LEU A 542 -18.88 19.11 -2.46
C LEU A 542 -18.79 20.08 -1.28
N CYS A 543 -18.77 19.57 -0.04
CA CYS A 543 -18.65 20.40 1.16
C CYS A 543 -17.30 21.13 1.24
N ARG A 544 -16.24 20.59 0.63
CA ARG A 544 -14.95 21.28 0.53
C ARG A 544 -15.05 22.51 -0.38
N MET A 545 -15.76 22.39 -1.50
CA MET A 545 -15.94 23.44 -2.51
C MET A 545 -16.93 24.53 -2.09
N LEU A 546 -18.01 24.19 -1.40
CA LEU A 546 -19.05 25.17 -1.01
C LEU A 546 -18.55 26.18 0.03
N PRO A 547 -18.69 27.50 -0.17
CA PRO A 547 -18.32 28.49 0.85
C PRO A 547 -19.17 28.29 2.10
N MET A 548 -18.54 28.20 3.27
CA MET A 548 -19.29 28.23 4.52
C MET A 548 -19.81 29.65 4.69
N ARG A 549 -21.06 29.90 4.28
CA ARG A 549 -21.82 31.01 4.84
C ARG A 549 -21.89 30.73 6.33
N THR A 550 -21.19 31.53 7.11
CA THR A 550 -21.38 31.59 8.56
C THR A 550 -22.87 31.89 8.77
N LEU A 551 -23.65 30.85 9.09
CA LEU A 551 -24.92 31.01 9.77
C LEU A 551 -24.58 31.56 11.15
N GLY A 552 -24.32 32.88 11.20
CA GLY A 552 -24.23 33.61 12.43
C GLY A 552 -25.52 33.33 13.19
N ARG A 553 -25.39 32.89 14.43
CA ARG A 553 -26.48 32.95 15.41
C ARG A 553 -26.89 34.41 15.53
N GLY A 554 -27.77 34.86 14.64
CA GLY A 554 -28.57 36.04 14.84
C GLY A 554 -29.43 35.77 16.06
N ARG A 555 -28.95 36.21 17.23
CA ARG A 555 -29.81 36.42 18.39
C ARG A 555 -30.83 37.46 17.95
N ILE A 556 -31.99 36.99 17.51
CA ILE A 556 -33.21 37.81 17.43
C ILE A 556 -33.62 38.01 18.89
N PHE A 557 -33.04 39.01 19.56
CA PHE A 557 -33.68 39.60 20.72
C PHE A 557 -34.68 40.62 20.17
N PRO A 558 -35.99 40.50 20.47
CA PRO A 558 -36.93 41.58 20.16
C PRO A 558 -36.55 42.83 20.96
N PRO A 559 -36.75 44.04 20.42
CA PRO A 559 -36.48 45.27 21.16
C PRO A 559 -37.40 45.33 22.39
N ARG A 560 -36.81 45.55 23.57
CA ARG A 560 -37.55 46.00 24.75
C ARG A 560 -38.19 47.34 24.38
N LYS A 561 -39.52 47.43 24.43
CA LYS A 561 -40.23 48.69 24.47
C LYS A 561 -39.89 49.40 25.79
N GLU A 562 -39.67 50.70 25.67
CA GLU A 562 -39.52 51.67 26.77
C GLU A 562 -40.71 51.67 27.72
#